data_AF-A0A2V8VKN4-F1
#
_entry.id   AF-A0A2V8VKN4-F1
#
_cell.length_a   1.000
_cell.length_b   1.000
_cell.length_c   1.000
_cell.angle_alpha   90.00
_cell.angle_beta   90.00
_cell.angle_gamma   90.00
#
_symmetry.space_group_name_H-M   'P 1'
#
loop_
_entity.id
_entity.type
_entity.pdbx_description
1 polymer ?
#
loop_
_entity_poly.entity_id
_entity_poly.type
_entity_poly.pdbx_seq_one_letter_code
_entity_poly.pdbx_strand_id
1 'polypeptide(L)'
;MRWTGVLAGALMALLAIVALWGMALVDPPEGLSRGLAALSARYPGRIGGVEVERIPCPPLKHLRLYVVCTNACAETWVIVGVRGLWPENLANLGRVPPQPAEETRRRIGAAVARDGLSLDRASAREMIGCDLRLEGLLPELVLTPLDVVALEGARGSEAEMQRLLESLDARDAWSRIETDEVEEGFRGHLFYWDTSLPGRPLLEMTFTLGTNGVLRSLDVEESLRGGSDSGSTRGTPPS
;
A
#
# COMPACT_ATOMS: atom_id res chain seq x y z
N MET A 1 20.28 -12.12 -48.69
CA MET A 1 18.83 -12.44 -48.64
C MET A 1 18.41 -13.28 -47.42
N ARG A 2 19.21 -14.22 -46.88
CA ARG A 2 18.82 -14.96 -45.66
C ARG A 2 18.78 -14.10 -44.38
N TRP A 3 19.65 -13.10 -44.27
CA TRP A 3 19.76 -12.24 -43.08
C TRP A 3 18.61 -11.23 -42.95
N THR A 4 18.06 -10.75 -44.06
CA THR A 4 16.93 -9.81 -44.06
C THR A 4 15.65 -10.45 -43.56
N GLY A 5 15.41 -11.73 -43.88
CA GLY A 5 14.27 -12.49 -43.36
C GLY A 5 14.37 -12.77 -41.85
N VAL A 6 15.57 -13.07 -41.35
CA VAL A 6 15.82 -13.28 -39.92
C VAL A 6 15.65 -11.98 -39.13
N LEU A 7 16.18 -10.86 -39.64
CA LEU A 7 16.01 -9.53 -39.03
C LEU A 7 14.54 -9.09 -39.01
N ALA A 8 13.81 -9.29 -40.11
CA ALA A 8 12.38 -8.98 -40.17
C ALA A 8 11.57 -9.83 -39.18
N GLY A 9 11.88 -11.13 -39.06
CA GLY A 9 11.26 -12.01 -38.08
C GLY A 9 11.55 -11.59 -36.63
N ALA A 10 12.79 -11.24 -36.31
CA ALA A 10 13.16 -10.75 -34.99
C ALA A 10 12.47 -9.44 -34.63
N LEU A 11 12.35 -8.50 -35.59
CA LEU A 11 11.63 -7.24 -35.39
C LEU A 11 10.14 -7.48 -35.13
N MET A 12 9.50 -8.35 -35.91
CA MET A 12 8.09 -8.70 -35.72
C MET A 12 7.83 -9.37 -34.37
N ALA A 13 8.73 -10.26 -33.93
CA ALA A 13 8.65 -10.86 -32.60
C ALA A 13 8.76 -9.81 -31.49
N LEU A 14 9.67 -8.85 -31.62
CA LEU A 14 9.83 -7.76 -30.65
C LEU A 14 8.59 -6.86 -30.61
N LEU A 15 8.03 -6.51 -31.78
CA LEU A 15 6.79 -5.74 -31.87
C LEU A 15 5.61 -6.49 -31.23
N ALA A 16 5.52 -7.81 -31.42
CA ALA A 16 4.49 -8.63 -30.78
C ALA A 16 4.62 -8.61 -29.26
N ILE A 17 5.85 -8.74 -28.72
CA ILE A 17 6.10 -8.66 -27.27
C ILE A 17 5.70 -7.28 -26.72
N VAL A 18 6.11 -6.21 -27.40
CA VAL A 18 5.74 -4.83 -27.00
C VAL A 18 4.22 -4.64 -27.06
N ALA A 19 3.53 -5.20 -28.05
CA ALA A 19 2.08 -5.16 -28.13
C ALA A 19 1.41 -5.93 -26.98
N LEU A 20 1.92 -7.10 -26.60
CA LEU A 20 1.43 -7.87 -25.44
C LEU A 20 1.58 -7.09 -24.14
N TRP A 21 2.73 -6.43 -23.92
CA TRP A 21 2.92 -5.55 -22.77
C TRP A 21 2.03 -4.31 -22.86
N GLY A 22 1.86 -3.71 -24.03
CA GLY A 22 1.00 -2.54 -24.24
C GLY A 22 -0.47 -2.83 -23.99
N MET A 23 -0.92 -4.07 -24.23
CA MET A 23 -2.27 -4.54 -23.90
C MET A 23 -2.39 -5.11 -22.47
N ALA A 24 -1.32 -5.09 -21.68
CA ALA A 24 -1.25 -5.66 -20.33
C ALA A 24 -1.64 -7.15 -20.23
N LEU A 25 -1.50 -7.89 -21.34
CA LEU A 25 -1.76 -9.34 -21.39
C LEU A 25 -0.62 -10.12 -20.73
N VAL A 26 0.59 -9.59 -20.82
CA VAL A 26 1.79 -10.12 -20.18
C VAL A 26 2.48 -8.99 -19.45
N ASP A 27 2.98 -9.29 -18.27
CA ASP A 27 3.76 -8.34 -17.52
C ASP A 27 5.14 -8.09 -18.15
N PRO A 28 5.57 -6.83 -18.27
CA PRO A 28 6.94 -6.53 -18.64
C PRO A 28 7.94 -6.94 -17.55
N PRO A 29 9.24 -7.04 -17.87
CA PRO A 29 10.30 -7.21 -16.88
C PRO A 29 10.26 -6.11 -15.81
N GLU A 30 10.53 -6.48 -14.57
CA GLU A 30 10.51 -5.58 -13.41
C GLU A 30 11.37 -4.31 -13.63
N GLY A 31 12.54 -4.45 -14.26
CA GLY A 31 13.42 -3.32 -14.58
C GLY A 31 12.77 -2.30 -15.54
N LEU A 32 11.95 -2.77 -16.49
CA LEU A 32 11.20 -1.89 -17.40
C LEU A 32 10.07 -1.17 -16.64
N SER A 33 9.31 -1.89 -15.80
CA SER A 33 8.25 -1.31 -14.98
C SER A 33 8.78 -0.22 -14.04
N ARG A 34 9.90 -0.48 -13.35
CA ARG A 34 10.56 0.50 -12.47
C ARG A 34 11.03 1.72 -13.25
N GLY A 35 11.60 1.52 -14.44
CA GLY A 35 12.00 2.60 -15.33
C GLY A 35 10.83 3.49 -15.75
N LEU A 36 9.69 2.89 -16.14
CA LEU A 36 8.46 3.61 -16.46
C LEU A 36 7.90 4.37 -15.26
N ALA A 37 7.93 3.77 -14.06
CA ALA A 37 7.50 4.43 -12.83
C ALA A 37 8.35 5.66 -12.53
N ALA A 38 9.68 5.52 -12.59
CA ALA A 38 10.62 6.63 -12.37
C ALA A 38 10.43 7.76 -13.40
N LEU A 39 10.29 7.41 -14.68
CA LEU A 39 10.01 8.37 -15.75
C LEU A 39 8.71 9.14 -15.51
N SER A 40 7.62 8.43 -15.21
CA SER A 40 6.30 9.02 -14.96
C SER A 40 6.30 9.96 -13.76
N ALA A 41 7.00 9.59 -12.68
CA ALA A 41 7.04 10.41 -11.46
C ALA A 41 7.86 11.68 -11.63
N ARG A 42 8.96 11.64 -12.42
CA ARG A 42 9.90 12.76 -12.53
C ARG A 42 9.75 13.62 -13.78
N TYR A 43 9.12 13.14 -14.86
CA TYR A 43 9.04 13.89 -16.12
C TYR A 43 8.41 15.28 -15.93
N PRO A 44 9.00 16.36 -16.48
CA PRO A 44 10.16 16.42 -17.41
C PRO A 44 11.56 16.51 -16.75
N GLY A 45 11.68 16.25 -15.45
CA GLY A 45 12.94 16.27 -14.69
C GLY A 45 13.89 15.08 -14.94
N ARG A 46 15.07 15.15 -14.31
CA ARG A 46 16.10 14.09 -14.39
C ARG A 46 15.76 12.91 -13.47
N ILE A 47 16.15 11.70 -13.89
CA ILE A 47 15.89 10.42 -13.19
C ILE A 47 17.07 10.01 -12.27
N GLY A 48 18.19 10.76 -12.28
CA GLY A 48 19.33 10.45 -11.42
C GLY A 48 18.98 10.62 -9.93
N GLY A 49 19.39 9.67 -9.09
CA GLY A 49 19.12 9.70 -7.65
C GLY A 49 17.67 9.33 -7.27
N VAL A 50 16.96 8.62 -8.15
CA VAL A 50 15.62 8.08 -7.89
C VAL A 50 15.73 6.67 -7.31
N GLU A 51 15.07 6.46 -6.19
CA GLU A 51 14.82 5.16 -5.58
C GLU A 51 13.41 4.72 -5.95
N VAL A 52 13.29 3.47 -6.42
CA VAL A 52 12.01 2.88 -6.82
C VAL A 52 11.87 1.55 -6.12
N GLU A 53 10.88 1.48 -5.24
CA GLU A 53 10.56 0.27 -4.50
C GLU A 53 9.18 -0.25 -4.90
N ARG A 54 9.07 -1.57 -5.01
CA ARG A 54 7.81 -2.22 -5.33
C ARG A 54 6.98 -2.36 -4.06
N ILE A 55 5.73 -1.92 -4.11
CA ILE A 55 4.75 -2.17 -3.05
C ILE A 55 4.15 -3.55 -3.33
N PRO A 56 4.38 -4.56 -2.46
CA PRO A 56 3.85 -5.89 -2.68
C PRO A 56 2.34 -5.90 -2.45
N CYS A 57 1.60 -6.19 -3.53
CA CYS A 57 0.14 -6.30 -3.55
C CYS A 57 -0.26 -7.52 -4.38
N PRO A 58 -0.14 -8.74 -3.82
CA PRO A 58 -0.33 -10.00 -4.56
C PRO A 58 -1.67 -10.16 -5.29
N PRO A 59 -2.82 -9.65 -4.78
CA PRO A 59 -4.09 -9.77 -5.48
C PRO A 59 -4.12 -9.07 -6.84
N LEU A 60 -3.32 -8.01 -7.03
CA LEU A 60 -3.25 -7.27 -8.29
C LEU A 60 -2.45 -8.05 -9.33
N LYS A 61 -3.13 -8.44 -10.41
CA LYS A 61 -2.57 -9.32 -11.45
C LYS A 61 -1.85 -8.54 -12.52
N HIS A 62 -2.39 -7.39 -12.91
CA HIS A 62 -1.89 -6.60 -14.05
C HIS A 62 -1.37 -5.22 -13.63
N LEU A 63 -1.74 -4.75 -12.44
CA LEU A 63 -1.30 -3.49 -11.87
C LEU A 63 -0.16 -3.72 -10.88
N ARG A 64 1.02 -3.18 -11.18
CA ARG A 64 2.14 -3.14 -10.25
C ARG A 64 2.23 -1.76 -9.61
N LEU A 65 2.37 -1.74 -8.30
CA LEU A 65 2.46 -0.51 -7.52
C LEU A 65 3.91 -0.26 -7.10
N TYR A 66 4.33 1.00 -7.25
CA TYR A 66 5.66 1.46 -6.92
C TYR A 66 5.58 2.71 -6.06
N VAL A 67 6.44 2.78 -5.06
CA VAL A 67 6.79 4.07 -4.45
C VAL A 67 8.05 4.57 -5.14
N VAL A 68 7.99 5.81 -5.62
CA VAL A 68 9.10 6.50 -6.25
C VAL A 68 9.49 7.65 -5.35
N CYS A 69 10.72 7.62 -4.86
CA CYS A 69 11.27 8.70 -4.08
C CYS A 69 12.65 9.16 -4.57
N THR A 70 13.07 10.33 -4.12
CA THR A 70 14.34 10.93 -4.55
C THR A 70 15.06 11.66 -3.44
N ASN A 71 16.39 11.71 -3.53
CA ASN A 71 17.27 12.39 -2.57
C ASN A 71 16.95 11.95 -1.14
N ALA A 72 17.23 10.68 -0.84
CA ALA A 72 16.89 10.03 0.43
C ALA A 72 15.44 10.28 0.85
N CYS A 73 14.51 10.18 -0.11
CA CYS A 73 13.09 10.33 0.14
C CYS A 73 12.68 11.73 0.72
N ALA A 74 13.44 12.80 0.48
CA ALA A 74 13.11 14.13 1.00
C ALA A 74 12.34 15.03 0.03
N GLU A 75 12.46 14.81 -1.29
CA GLU A 75 11.97 15.77 -2.30
C GLU A 75 10.75 15.34 -3.09
N THR A 76 10.61 14.05 -3.36
CA THR A 76 9.53 13.50 -4.19
C THR A 76 9.12 12.19 -3.55
N TRP A 77 7.82 12.01 -3.32
CA TRP A 77 7.21 10.75 -2.88
C TRP A 77 5.95 10.55 -3.69
N VAL A 78 6.02 9.67 -4.69
CA VAL A 78 4.92 9.43 -5.62
C VAL A 78 4.62 7.94 -5.66
N ILE A 79 3.36 7.58 -5.44
CA ILE A 79 2.87 6.23 -5.71
C ILE A 79 2.50 6.17 -7.18
N VAL A 80 3.11 5.24 -7.92
CA VAL A 80 2.87 5.02 -9.34
C VAL A 80 2.35 3.61 -9.57
N GLY A 81 1.23 3.50 -10.27
CA GLY A 81 0.73 2.25 -10.80
C GLY A 81 1.24 2.03 -12.21
N VAL A 82 1.74 0.84 -12.53
CA VAL A 82 2.17 0.46 -13.88
C VAL A 82 1.35 -0.74 -14.32
N ARG A 83 0.56 -0.57 -15.39
CA ARG A 83 -0.17 -1.64 -16.05
C ARG A 83 0.40 -1.88 -17.43
N GLY A 84 1.10 -2.99 -17.62
CA GLY A 84 1.83 -3.22 -18.86
C GLY A 84 2.88 -2.12 -19.08
N LEU A 85 2.75 -1.35 -20.17
CA LEU A 85 3.61 -0.19 -20.46
C LEU A 85 3.02 1.17 -20.06
N TRP A 86 1.88 1.19 -19.36
CA TRP A 86 1.15 2.40 -19.01
C TRP A 86 1.37 2.76 -17.55
N PRO A 87 2.23 3.75 -17.23
CA PRO A 87 2.37 4.27 -15.88
C PRO A 87 1.28 5.30 -15.59
N GLU A 88 0.85 5.34 -14.33
CA GLU A 88 -0.13 6.28 -13.81
C GLU A 88 0.32 6.77 -12.43
N ASN A 89 0.58 8.07 -12.28
CA ASN A 89 0.91 8.67 -10.98
C ASN A 89 -0.35 8.67 -10.11
N LEU A 90 -0.49 7.80 -9.13
CA LEU A 90 -1.70 7.63 -8.32
C LEU A 90 -1.78 8.62 -7.16
N ALA A 91 -0.67 8.85 -6.46
CA ALA A 91 -0.57 9.76 -5.33
C ALA A 91 0.75 10.53 -5.37
N ASN A 92 0.76 11.79 -4.95
CA ASN A 92 1.99 12.55 -4.66
C ASN A 92 1.96 13.01 -3.21
N LEU A 93 2.61 12.25 -2.35
CA LEU A 93 2.69 12.45 -0.91
C LEU A 93 3.63 13.60 -0.54
N GLY A 94 4.58 13.94 -1.42
CA GLY A 94 5.49 15.08 -1.26
C GLY A 94 4.93 16.43 -1.78
N ARG A 95 3.67 16.49 -2.22
CA ARG A 95 3.06 17.72 -2.75
C ARG A 95 2.81 18.71 -1.62
N VAL A 96 3.10 19.99 -1.85
CA VAL A 96 2.70 21.09 -0.98
C VAL A 96 1.81 22.06 -1.78
N PRO A 97 0.53 22.27 -1.39
CA PRO A 97 -0.19 21.60 -0.30
C PRO A 97 -0.39 20.09 -0.57
N PRO A 98 -0.59 19.27 0.48
CA PRO A 98 -0.81 17.84 0.33
C PRO A 98 -2.03 17.56 -0.54
N GLN A 99 -1.98 16.46 -1.29
CA GLN A 99 -3.14 16.01 -2.06
C GLN A 99 -4.28 15.62 -1.12
N PRO A 100 -5.54 15.97 -1.43
CA PRO A 100 -6.67 15.52 -0.64
C PRO A 100 -6.73 13.99 -0.59
N ALA A 101 -6.92 13.42 0.60
CA ALA A 101 -6.96 11.97 0.79
C ALA A 101 -8.04 11.29 -0.07
N GLU A 102 -9.21 11.92 -0.20
CA GLU A 102 -10.30 11.43 -1.06
C GLU A 102 -9.91 11.36 -2.54
N GLU A 103 -9.14 12.33 -3.04
CA GLU A 103 -8.68 12.32 -4.42
C GLU A 103 -7.68 11.18 -4.64
N THR A 104 -6.74 11.00 -3.71
CA THR A 104 -5.78 9.89 -3.73
C THR A 104 -6.49 8.54 -3.73
N ARG A 105 -7.42 8.31 -2.79
CA ARG A 105 -8.21 7.07 -2.70
C ARG A 105 -9.03 6.82 -3.95
N ARG A 106 -9.68 7.84 -4.51
CA ARG A 106 -10.44 7.73 -5.76
C ARG A 106 -9.56 7.29 -6.92
N ARG A 107 -8.34 7.85 -7.04
CA ARG A 107 -7.40 7.51 -8.13
C ARG A 107 -6.87 6.09 -7.99
N ILE A 108 -6.47 5.70 -6.78
CA ILE A 108 -6.05 4.33 -6.47
C ILE A 108 -7.19 3.35 -6.74
N GLY A 109 -8.39 3.61 -6.21
CA GLY A 109 -9.57 2.77 -6.43
C GLY A 109 -9.94 2.62 -7.91
N ALA A 110 -9.85 3.68 -8.70
CA ALA A 110 -10.07 3.61 -10.15
C ALA A 110 -8.96 2.81 -10.89
N ALA A 111 -7.73 2.83 -10.39
CA ALA A 111 -6.66 1.97 -10.91
C ALA A 111 -6.91 0.51 -10.57
N VAL A 112 -7.24 0.19 -9.30
CA VAL A 112 -7.56 -1.16 -8.82
C VAL A 112 -8.77 -1.74 -9.53
N ALA A 113 -9.85 -0.98 -9.69
CA ALA A 113 -11.08 -1.43 -10.37
C ALA A 113 -10.81 -1.94 -11.80
N ARG A 114 -9.86 -1.31 -12.50
CA ARG A 114 -9.45 -1.70 -13.86
C ARG A 114 -8.60 -2.97 -13.92
N ASP A 115 -8.15 -3.49 -12.78
CA ASP A 115 -7.45 -4.77 -12.71
C ASP A 115 -8.42 -5.96 -12.84
N GLY A 116 -9.73 -5.73 -12.68
CA GLY A 116 -10.74 -6.76 -12.90
C GLY A 116 -10.70 -7.89 -11.87
N LEU A 117 -10.41 -7.55 -10.62
CA LEU A 117 -10.32 -8.52 -9.53
C LEU A 117 -11.68 -9.17 -9.24
N SER A 118 -11.61 -10.41 -8.75
CA SER A 118 -12.70 -11.11 -8.11
C SER A 118 -12.11 -11.76 -6.87
N LEU A 119 -12.19 -11.05 -5.75
CA LEU A 119 -11.57 -11.45 -4.50
C LEU A 119 -12.34 -12.61 -3.86
N ASP A 120 -11.59 -13.53 -3.28
CA ASP A 120 -12.04 -14.39 -2.20
C ASP A 120 -11.59 -13.82 -0.85
N ARG A 121 -11.94 -14.48 0.25
CA ARG A 121 -11.60 -14.01 1.61
C ARG A 121 -10.10 -13.86 1.85
N ALA A 122 -9.29 -14.79 1.31
CA ALA A 122 -7.84 -14.75 1.48
C ALA A 122 -7.23 -13.58 0.70
N SER A 123 -7.66 -13.41 -0.56
CA SER A 123 -7.24 -12.31 -1.43
C SER A 123 -7.72 -10.96 -0.92
N ALA A 124 -8.89 -10.89 -0.28
CA ALA A 124 -9.41 -9.69 0.38
C ALA A 124 -8.52 -9.25 1.55
N ARG A 125 -8.09 -10.21 2.37
CA ARG A 125 -7.11 -9.96 3.44
C ARG A 125 -5.77 -9.45 2.90
N GLU A 126 -5.25 -10.06 1.83
CA GLU A 126 -4.04 -9.56 1.17
C GLU A 126 -4.24 -8.16 0.56
N MET A 127 -5.46 -7.85 0.08
CA MET A 127 -5.80 -6.55 -0.48
C MET A 127 -5.87 -5.47 0.62
N ILE A 128 -6.49 -5.75 1.77
CA ILE A 128 -6.43 -4.87 2.95
C ILE A 128 -4.96 -4.59 3.30
N GLY A 129 -4.11 -5.60 3.13
CA GLY A 129 -2.71 -5.42 3.36
C GLY A 129 -1.94 -4.57 2.35
N CYS A 130 -2.34 -4.64 1.10
CA CYS A 130 -1.90 -3.67 0.11
C CYS A 130 -2.31 -2.25 0.52
N ASP A 131 -3.56 -2.06 0.95
CA ASP A 131 -4.08 -0.75 1.35
C ASP A 131 -3.35 -0.17 2.56
N LEU A 132 -3.02 -0.99 3.58
CA LEU A 132 -2.19 -0.56 4.71
C LEU A 132 -0.84 0.00 4.24
N ARG A 133 -0.14 -0.70 3.34
CA ARG A 133 1.13 -0.21 2.79
C ARG A 133 0.98 1.06 1.97
N LEU A 134 -0.12 1.21 1.25
CA LEU A 134 -0.41 2.42 0.46
C LEU A 134 -0.65 3.64 1.35
N GLU A 135 -1.20 3.44 2.55
CA GLU A 135 -1.33 4.45 3.60
C GLU A 135 -0.02 4.64 4.41
N GLY A 136 1.06 3.94 4.06
CA GLY A 136 2.37 4.04 4.72
C GLY A 136 2.48 3.26 6.03
N LEU A 137 1.51 2.38 6.31
CA LEU A 137 1.48 1.55 7.52
C LEU A 137 2.22 0.24 7.31
N LEU A 138 2.85 -0.26 8.37
CA LEU A 138 3.64 -1.49 8.36
C LEU A 138 2.76 -2.69 8.70
N PRO A 139 2.51 -3.59 7.74
CA PRO A 139 1.71 -4.80 7.94
C PRO A 139 2.05 -5.60 9.19
N GLU A 140 3.32 -5.66 9.53
CA GLU A 140 3.90 -6.47 10.59
C GLU A 140 3.40 -6.03 11.97
N LEU A 141 2.91 -4.79 12.07
CA LEU A 141 2.34 -4.19 13.27
C LEU A 141 0.83 -4.47 13.45
N VAL A 142 0.22 -5.26 12.56
CA VAL A 142 -1.12 -5.80 12.79
C VAL A 142 -1.06 -6.81 13.94
N LEU A 143 -1.92 -6.64 14.93
CA LEU A 143 -1.93 -7.40 16.17
C LEU A 143 -3.04 -8.46 16.19
N THR A 144 -2.75 -9.61 16.78
CA THR A 144 -3.79 -10.54 17.23
C THR A 144 -4.41 -10.05 18.55
N PRO A 145 -5.58 -10.57 18.96
CA PRO A 145 -6.15 -10.25 20.27
C PRO A 145 -5.20 -10.55 21.45
N LEU A 146 -4.32 -11.55 21.33
CA LEU A 146 -3.31 -11.86 22.36
C LEU A 146 -2.19 -10.82 22.39
N ASP A 147 -1.75 -10.34 21.23
CA ASP A 147 -0.72 -9.30 21.13
C ASP A 147 -1.22 -7.98 21.72
N VAL A 148 -2.52 -7.68 21.58
CA VAL A 148 -3.15 -6.53 22.24
C VAL A 148 -3.01 -6.61 23.76
N VAL A 149 -3.30 -7.78 24.36
CA VAL A 149 -3.15 -7.98 25.81
C VAL A 149 -1.68 -7.85 26.23
N ALA A 150 -0.75 -8.39 25.44
CA ALA A 150 0.68 -8.30 25.71
C ALA A 150 1.18 -6.85 25.61
N LEU A 151 0.72 -6.08 24.61
CA LEU A 151 1.04 -4.67 24.45
C LEU A 151 0.58 -3.85 25.65
N GLU A 152 -0.67 -4.05 26.08
CA GLU A 152 -1.22 -3.38 27.26
C GLU A 152 -0.43 -3.72 28.53
N GLY A 153 -0.01 -4.97 28.70
CA GLY A 153 0.86 -5.37 29.81
C GLY A 153 2.28 -4.79 29.77
N ALA A 154 2.79 -4.50 28.58
CA ALA A 154 4.11 -3.91 28.36
C ALA A 154 4.12 -2.37 28.43
N ARG A 155 2.95 -1.70 28.46
CA ARG A 155 2.86 -0.24 28.54
C ARG A 155 3.61 0.27 29.78
N GLY A 156 4.43 1.31 29.58
CA GLY A 156 5.29 1.88 30.62
C GLY A 156 6.67 1.22 30.75
N SER A 157 6.96 0.20 29.94
CA SER A 157 8.25 -0.52 29.93
C SER A 157 8.82 -0.59 28.51
N GLU A 158 9.73 0.32 28.17
CA GLU A 158 10.37 0.36 26.83
C GLU A 158 11.06 -0.95 26.46
N ALA A 159 11.68 -1.62 27.44
CA ALA A 159 12.36 -2.89 27.21
C ALA A 159 11.40 -4.04 26.89
N GLU A 160 10.16 -4.00 27.38
CA GLU A 160 9.13 -5.00 27.07
C GLU A 160 8.41 -4.66 25.77
N MET A 161 8.12 -3.38 25.52
CA MET A 161 7.58 -2.93 24.24
C MET A 161 8.54 -3.25 23.08
N GLN A 162 9.84 -3.06 23.26
CA GLN A 162 10.84 -3.43 22.24
C GLN A 162 10.88 -4.94 21.99
N ARG A 163 10.81 -5.76 23.05
CA ARG A 163 10.74 -7.22 22.92
C ARG A 163 9.47 -7.69 22.20
N LEU A 164 8.33 -7.04 22.46
CA LEU A 164 7.09 -7.33 21.74
C LEU A 164 7.22 -6.99 20.26
N LEU A 165 7.76 -5.81 19.93
CA LEU A 165 7.99 -5.39 18.56
C LEU A 165 8.84 -6.40 17.77
N GLU A 166 9.94 -6.86 18.38
CA GLU A 166 10.83 -7.87 17.78
C GLU A 166 10.14 -9.24 17.58
N SER A 167 9.12 -9.55 18.38
CA SER A 167 8.35 -10.79 18.26
C SER A 167 7.24 -10.76 17.20
N LEU A 168 6.81 -9.57 16.78
CA LEU A 168 5.74 -9.39 15.80
C LEU A 168 6.21 -9.59 14.35
N ASP A 169 7.52 -9.60 14.11
CA ASP A 169 8.16 -9.76 12.79
C ASP A 169 7.88 -11.15 12.20
N ALA A 170 6.70 -11.29 11.57
CA ALA A 170 6.29 -12.50 10.90
C ALA A 170 5.79 -12.17 9.49
N ARG A 171 6.27 -12.96 8.53
CA ARG A 171 5.92 -12.86 7.09
C ARG A 171 4.42 -13.01 6.78
N ASP A 172 3.61 -13.37 7.77
CA ASP A 172 2.18 -13.63 7.64
C ASP A 172 1.32 -12.73 8.55
N ALA A 173 1.74 -11.49 8.78
CA ALA A 173 0.94 -10.53 9.54
C ALA A 173 -0.47 -10.31 8.94
N TRP A 174 -0.63 -10.61 7.65
CA TRP A 174 -1.92 -10.65 6.96
C TRP A 174 -2.91 -11.63 7.55
N SER A 175 -2.46 -12.83 7.92
CA SER A 175 -3.32 -13.86 8.53
C SER A 175 -4.07 -13.38 9.77
N ARG A 176 -3.56 -12.34 10.45
CA ARG A 176 -4.13 -11.73 11.66
C ARG A 176 -5.36 -10.87 11.38
N ILE A 177 -5.59 -10.48 10.13
CA ILE A 177 -6.76 -9.69 9.74
C ILE A 177 -7.98 -10.59 9.69
N GLU A 178 -8.96 -10.28 10.53
CA GLU A 178 -10.27 -10.92 10.50
C GLU A 178 -11.03 -10.39 9.29
N THR A 179 -11.60 -11.29 8.48
CA THR A 179 -12.25 -10.89 7.23
C THR A 179 -13.50 -11.72 7.01
N ASP A 180 -14.62 -11.03 6.87
CA ASP A 180 -15.93 -11.61 6.66
C ASP A 180 -16.52 -11.18 5.31
N GLU A 181 -17.30 -12.08 4.71
CA GLU A 181 -18.09 -11.77 3.52
C GLU A 181 -19.33 -10.96 3.91
N VAL A 182 -19.60 -9.90 3.15
CA VAL A 182 -20.79 -9.07 3.26
C VAL A 182 -21.44 -8.96 1.88
N GLU A 183 -22.67 -8.44 1.82
CA GLU A 183 -23.51 -8.47 0.62
C GLU A 183 -22.82 -7.98 -0.67
N GLU A 184 -21.95 -6.98 -0.57
CA GLU A 184 -21.28 -6.39 -1.74
C GLU A 184 -19.74 -6.53 -1.72
N GLY A 185 -19.20 -7.46 -0.92
CA GLY A 185 -17.76 -7.72 -0.85
C GLY A 185 -17.30 -8.25 0.49
N PHE A 186 -16.34 -7.58 1.10
CA PHE A 186 -15.68 -8.05 2.31
C PHE A 186 -15.54 -6.94 3.35
N ARG A 187 -15.70 -7.30 4.62
CA ARG A 187 -15.36 -6.45 5.75
C ARG A 187 -14.14 -7.03 6.45
N GLY A 188 -13.11 -6.23 6.60
CA GLY A 188 -11.92 -6.55 7.37
C GLY A 188 -11.91 -5.81 8.69
N HIS A 189 -11.52 -6.49 9.76
CA HIS A 189 -11.29 -5.90 11.07
C HIS A 189 -9.89 -6.27 11.56
N LEU A 190 -9.18 -5.30 12.12
CA LEU A 190 -7.85 -5.50 12.67
C LEU A 190 -7.53 -4.50 13.78
N PHE A 191 -6.57 -4.90 14.61
CA PHE A 191 -5.87 -4.02 15.54
C PHE A 191 -4.49 -3.70 15.00
N TYR A 192 -4.10 -2.43 15.05
CA TYR A 192 -2.82 -1.95 14.52
C TYR A 192 -2.08 -1.15 15.58
N TRP A 193 -0.80 -1.46 15.78
CA TRP A 193 0.06 -0.70 16.67
C TRP A 193 0.80 0.40 15.91
N ASP A 194 0.42 1.66 16.10
CA ASP A 194 1.10 2.77 15.43
C ASP A 194 2.33 3.22 16.20
N THR A 195 3.46 2.58 15.92
CA THR A 195 4.74 2.91 16.56
C THR A 195 5.35 4.24 16.09
N SER A 196 4.78 4.87 15.06
CA SER A 196 5.31 6.13 14.49
C SER A 196 4.85 7.37 15.27
N LEU A 197 3.72 7.27 15.97
CA LEU A 197 3.14 8.37 16.73
C LEU A 197 3.60 8.39 18.20
N PRO A 198 3.64 9.60 18.83
CA PRO A 198 3.85 9.71 20.27
C PRO A 198 2.82 8.89 21.05
N GLY A 199 3.28 8.17 22.08
CA GLY A 199 2.41 7.30 22.89
C GLY A 199 2.11 5.94 22.24
N ARG A 200 2.53 5.73 20.99
CA ARG A 200 2.40 4.49 20.22
C ARG A 200 0.99 3.87 20.32
N PRO A 201 -0.04 4.59 19.87
CA PRO A 201 -1.43 4.22 20.12
C PRO A 201 -1.80 2.89 19.44
N LEU A 202 -2.79 2.24 20.04
CA LEU A 202 -3.46 1.08 19.46
C LEU A 202 -4.66 1.59 18.65
N LEU A 203 -4.68 1.27 17.36
CA LEU A 203 -5.77 1.62 16.45
C LEU A 203 -6.63 0.39 16.18
N GLU A 204 -7.94 0.58 16.22
CA GLU A 204 -8.92 -0.38 15.72
C GLU A 204 -9.38 0.10 14.35
N MET A 205 -9.19 -0.74 13.33
CA MET A 205 -9.42 -0.37 11.94
C MET A 205 -10.43 -1.31 11.29
N THR A 206 -11.43 -0.73 10.63
CA THR A 206 -12.42 -1.47 9.84
C THR A 206 -12.32 -1.07 8.38
N PHE A 207 -12.07 -2.05 7.53
CA PHE A 207 -12.00 -1.91 6.09
C PHE A 207 -13.26 -2.47 5.44
N THR A 208 -13.83 -1.77 4.47
CA THR A 208 -14.87 -2.32 3.61
C THR A 208 -14.39 -2.33 2.17
N LEU A 209 -14.27 -3.52 1.59
CA LEU A 209 -13.84 -3.76 0.22
C LEU A 209 -15.00 -4.23 -0.65
N GLY A 210 -15.03 -3.79 -1.91
CA GLY A 210 -15.83 -4.47 -2.93
C GLY A 210 -15.21 -5.81 -3.35
N THR A 211 -16.00 -6.69 -3.96
CA THR A 211 -15.47 -7.94 -4.57
C THR A 211 -14.40 -7.69 -5.64
N ASN A 212 -14.39 -6.49 -6.22
CA ASN A 212 -13.38 -6.02 -7.17
C ASN A 212 -12.12 -5.42 -6.52
N GLY A 213 -11.97 -5.53 -5.19
CA GLY A 213 -10.83 -5.03 -4.41
C GLY A 213 -10.78 -3.52 -4.22
N VAL A 214 -11.81 -2.78 -4.64
CA VAL A 214 -11.87 -1.35 -4.38
C VAL A 214 -12.22 -1.09 -2.92
N LEU A 215 -11.38 -0.31 -2.23
CA LEU A 215 -11.67 0.22 -0.90
C LEU A 215 -12.83 1.21 -0.95
N ARG A 216 -13.89 0.89 -0.20
CA ARG A 216 -15.14 1.67 -0.12
C ARG A 216 -15.16 2.56 1.11
N SER A 217 -14.75 2.02 2.25
CA SER A 217 -14.60 2.77 3.49
C SER A 217 -13.42 2.25 4.30
N LEU A 218 -12.84 3.15 5.08
CA LEU A 218 -11.84 2.88 6.10
C LEU A 218 -12.21 3.71 7.32
N ASP A 219 -12.62 3.01 8.37
CA ASP A 219 -12.94 3.60 9.66
C ASP A 219 -11.79 3.28 10.63
N VAL A 220 -11.28 4.30 11.32
CA VAL A 220 -10.14 4.19 12.25
C VAL A 220 -10.53 4.82 13.57
N GLU A 221 -10.47 4.04 14.63
CA GLU A 221 -10.74 4.48 15.99
C GLU A 221 -9.53 4.20 16.88
N GLU A 222 -9.14 5.15 17.73
CA GLU A 222 -8.14 4.86 18.77
C GLU A 222 -8.79 3.95 19.82
N SER A 223 -8.22 2.77 20.02
CA SER A 223 -8.81 1.79 20.92
C SER A 223 -8.63 2.24 22.37
N LEU A 224 -9.75 2.57 23.03
CA LEU A 224 -9.82 2.95 24.44
C LEU A 224 -9.53 1.78 25.41
N ARG A 225 -9.14 0.60 24.89
CA ARG A 225 -8.65 -0.52 25.73
C ARG A 225 -7.31 -0.21 26.41
N GLY A 226 -6.65 0.89 26.03
CA GLY A 226 -5.55 1.51 26.77
C GLY A 226 -6.07 2.52 27.79
N GLY A 227 -6.10 2.13 29.07
CA GLY A 227 -6.39 3.03 30.16
C GLY A 227 -5.38 4.18 30.25
N SER A 228 -5.86 5.40 30.02
CA SER A 228 -5.52 6.63 30.75
C SER A 228 -4.15 6.66 31.47
N ASP A 229 -3.17 7.31 30.85
CA ASP A 229 -2.36 8.27 31.61
C ASP A 229 -3.02 9.64 31.53
N SER A 230 -3.74 9.97 32.59
CA SER A 230 -4.29 11.27 32.88
C SER A 230 -3.15 12.30 33.05
N GLY A 231 -2.70 12.89 31.95
CA GLY A 231 -1.89 14.09 31.92
C GLY A 231 -2.77 15.32 31.74
N SER A 232 -3.11 15.97 32.85
CA SER A 232 -3.83 17.25 32.93
C SER A 232 -3.40 18.31 31.89
N THR A 233 -4.34 18.80 31.09
CA THR A 233 -4.42 20.23 30.76
C THR A 233 -5.84 20.74 30.98
N ARG A 234 -6.00 21.49 32.08
CA ARG A 234 -7.10 22.43 32.30
C ARG A 234 -7.06 23.52 31.22
N GLY A 235 -8.23 23.90 30.71
CA GLY A 235 -8.35 25.15 29.94
C GLY A 235 -9.69 25.30 29.23
N THR A 236 -10.74 25.62 29.99
CA THR A 236 -12.00 26.21 29.50
C THR A 236 -11.71 27.36 28.50
N PRO A 237 -12.44 27.49 27.38
CA PRO A 237 -12.34 28.70 26.56
C PRO A 237 -13.06 29.86 27.26
N PRO A 238 -12.45 31.06 27.40
CA PRO A 238 -13.23 32.24 27.74
C PRO A 238 -14.03 32.72 26.51
N SER A 239 -15.19 33.30 26.83
CA SER A 239 -16.19 33.95 25.97
C SER A 239 -15.63 34.92 24.94
#